data_AF-A0A8S8Z886-F1
#
_entry.id   AF-A0A8S8Z886-F1
#
_cell.length_a   1.000
_cell.length_b   1.000
_cell.length_c   1.000
_cell.angle_alpha   90.00
_cell.angle_beta   90.00
_cell.angle_gamma   90.00
#
_symmetry.space_group_name_H-M   'P 1'
#
loop_
_entity.id
_entity.type
_entity.pdbx_description
1 polymer ?
#
loop_
_entity_poly.entity_id
_entity_poly.type
_entity_poly.pdbx_seq_one_letter_code
_entity_poly.pdbx_strand_id
1 'polypeptide(L)' 'MQIDVPEGTRIGDRRRLQGHGHSGGPLDIEFTLAEPEELSESQRRALENLRDSGL' A
#
# COMPACT_ATOMS: atom_id res chain seq x y z
N MET A 1 4.04 -2.67 -15.81
CA MET A 1 4.41 -3.65 -14.76
C MET A 1 3.33 -3.60 -13.70
N GLN A 2 2.84 -4.75 -13.26
CA GLN A 2 1.91 -4.88 -12.14
C GLN A 2 2.69 -5.47 -10.96
N ILE A 3 2.44 -4.96 -9.76
CA ILE A 3 3.11 -5.42 -8.54
C ILE A 3 2.03 -5.96 -7.61
N ASP A 4 2.11 -7.24 -7.27
CA ASP A 4 1.23 -7.83 -6.28
C ASP A 4 1.60 -7.33 -4.87
N VAL A 5 0.59 -6.98 -4.08
CA VAL A 5 0.73 -6.55 -2.69
C VAL A 5 0.20 -7.69 -1.81
N PRO A 6 1.07 -8.44 -1.11
CA PRO A 6 0.63 -9.50 -0.21
C PRO A 6 -0.26 -9.00 0.92
N GLU A 7 -1.18 -9.84 1.38
CA GLU A 7 -1.96 -9.56 2.58
C GLU A 7 -1.03 -9.33 3.78
N GLY A 8 -1.39 -8.36 4.63
CA GLY A 8 -0.60 -8.01 5.82
C GLY A 8 0.65 -7.16 5.54
N THR A 9 0.87 -6.70 4.30
CA THR A 9 1.91 -5.70 3.98
C THR A 9 1.73 -4.45 4.84
N ARG A 10 2.83 -3.96 5.41
CA ARG A 10 2.88 -2.78 6.28
C ARG A 10 3.54 -1.61 5.58
N ILE A 11 3.26 -0.40 6.06
CA ILE A 11 3.99 0.80 5.66
C ILE A 11 5.47 0.60 5.98
N GLY A 12 6.34 0.93 5.02
CA GLY A 12 7.78 0.75 5.12
C GLY A 12 8.29 -0.62 4.68
N ASP A 13 7.42 -1.59 4.39
CA ASP A 13 7.84 -2.85 3.77
C ASP A 13 8.48 -2.56 2.41
N ARG A 14 9.54 -3.32 2.07
CA ARG A 14 10.33 -3.09 0.85
C ARG A 14 10.34 -4.32 -0.04
N ARG A 15 10.32 -4.10 -1.36
CA ARG A 15 10.40 -5.17 -2.36
C ARG A 15 11.47 -4.86 -3.40
N ARG A 16 12.26 -5.88 -3.74
CA ARG A 16 13.24 -5.81 -4.83
C ARG A 16 12.65 -6.38 -6.12
N LEU A 17 12.73 -5.59 -7.19
CA LEU A 17 12.29 -5.95 -8.53
C LEU A 17 13.51 -6.11 -9.43
N GLN A 18 13.79 -7.34 -9.85
CA GLN A 18 14.92 -7.64 -10.72
C GLN A 18 14.65 -7.14 -12.15
N GLY A 19 15.67 -6.58 -12.84
CA GLY A 19 15.54 -6.15 -14.23
C GLY A 19 14.88 -4.79 -14.46
N HIS A 20 14.49 -4.08 -13.39
CA HIS A 20 13.70 -2.85 -13.46
C HIS A 20 14.43 -1.59 -13.01
N GLY A 21 15.69 -1.73 -12.59
CA GLY A 21 16.60 -0.64 -12.29
C GLY A 21 17.40 -0.20 -13.51
N HIS A 22 18.28 0.78 -13.29
CA HIS A 22 19.15 1.32 -14.33
C HIS A 22 19.96 0.21 -15.03
N SER A 23 19.98 0.23 -16.36
CA SER A 23 20.67 -0.76 -17.20
C SER A 23 20.28 -2.23 -16.89
N GLY A 24 19.02 -2.46 -16.50
CA GLY A 24 18.51 -3.79 -16.15
C GLY A 24 18.93 -4.26 -14.76
N GLY A 25 19.46 -3.37 -13.91
CA GLY A 25 19.75 -3.65 -12.51
C GLY A 25 18.48 -3.87 -11.65
N PRO A 26 18.63 -4.06 -10.34
CA PRO A 26 17.49 -4.14 -9.44
C PRO A 26 16.88 -2.76 -9.15
N LEU A 27 15.58 -2.73 -8.89
CA LEU A 27 14.85 -1.58 -8.34
C LEU A 27 14.25 -1.98 -6.98
N ASP A 28 14.58 -1.23 -5.94
CA ASP A 28 13.94 -1.39 -4.63
C ASP A 28 12.80 -0.39 -4.49
N ILE A 29 11.62 -0.87 -4.09
CA ILE A 29 10.44 -0.05 -3.79
C ILE A 29 10.12 -0.14 -2.29
N GLU A 30 9.45 0.89 -1.79
CA GLU A 30 8.89 0.93 -0.43
C GLU A 30 7.38 1.14 -0.53
N PHE A 31 6.62 0.40 0.27
CA PHE A 31 5.18 0.59 0.37
C PHE A 31 4.86 1.75 1.31
N THR A 32 4.10 2.72 0.78
CA THR A 32 3.53 3.82 1.55
C THR A 32 2.00 3.70 1.51
N LEU A 33 1.34 4.20 2.56
CA LEU A 33 -0.12 4.33 2.57
C LEU A 33 -0.47 5.76 2.14
N ALA A 34 -1.19 5.88 1.03
CA ALA A 34 -1.72 7.16 0.60
C ALA A 34 -3.03 7.45 1.36
N GLU A 35 -3.05 8.51 2.16
CA GLU A 35 -4.25 8.99 2.82
C GLU A 35 -4.93 10.05 1.94
N PRO A 36 -6.15 9.79 1.43
CA PRO A 36 -6.86 10.78 0.64
C PRO A 36 -7.33 11.94 1.53
N GLU A 37 -7.29 13.17 1.00
CA GLU A 37 -7.72 14.38 1.72
C GLU A 37 -9.23 14.37 2.03
N GLU A 38 -10.02 13.81 1.12
CA GLU A 38 -11.47 13.70 1.23
C GLU A 38 -11.92 12.25 1.18
N LEU A 39 -12.97 11.94 1.93
CA LEU A 39 -13.61 10.63 1.98
C LEU A 39 -15.06 10.75 1.55
N SER A 40 -15.53 9.78 0.77
CA SER A 40 -16.96 9.62 0.54
C SER A 40 -17.67 9.16 1.82
N GLU A 41 -18.99 9.35 1.87
CA GLU A 41 -19.82 8.87 2.99
C GLU A 41 -19.67 7.36 3.22
N SER A 42 -19.59 6.56 2.15
CA SER A 42 -19.42 5.11 2.27
C SER A 42 -18.04 4.73 2.81
N GLN A 43 -16.99 5.43 2.42
CA GLN A 43 -15.63 5.21 2.94
C GLN A 43 -15.53 5.59 4.42
N ARG A 44 -16.11 6.74 4.80
CA ARG A 44 -16.17 7.17 6.21
C ARG A 44 -16.87 6.12 7.07
N ARG A 45 -18.03 5.64 6.64
CA ARG A 45 -18.79 4.61 7.36
C ARG A 45 -18.02 3.29 7.51
N ALA A 46 -17.26 2.91 6.48
CA ALA A 46 -16.41 1.72 6.55
C ALA A 46 -15.30 1.87 7.59
N LEU A 47 -14.65 3.04 7.67
CA LEU A 47 -13.63 3.33 8.68
C LEU A 47 -14.22 3.37 10.10
N GLU A 48 -15.42 3.93 10.28
CA GLU A 48 -16.13 3.91 11.57
C GLU A 48 -16.41 2.48 12.03
N ASN A 49 -16.90 1.62 11.14
CA ASN A 49 -17.15 0.20 11.44
C ASN A 49 -15.85 -0.55 11.81
N LEU A 50 -14.74 -0.25 11.12
CA LEU A 50 -13.43 -0.82 11.46
C LEU A 50 -13.02 -0.44 12.88
N ARG A 51 -13.10 0.86 13.20
CA ARG A 51 -12.80 1.38 14.53
C ARG A 51 -13.66 0.72 15.61
N ASP A 52 -14.96 0.59 15.39
CA ASP A 52 -15.90 -0.02 16.34
C ASP A 52 -15.65 -1.52 16.54
N SER A 53 -15.05 -2.20 15.54
CA SER A 53 -14.62 -3.59 15.66
C SER A 53 -13.32 -3.79 16.45
N GLY A 54 -12.65 -2.69 16.85
CA GLY A 54 -11.35 -2.73 17.53
C GLY A 54 -10.17 -2.97 16.58
N LEU A 55 -10.37 -2.71 15.28
CA LEU A 55 -9.34 -2.74 14.25
C LEU A 55 -8.89 -1.32 13.87
#